data_AF-A0A2G9SSH4-F1
#
_entry.id   AF-A0A2G9SSH4-F1
#
_cell.length_a   1.000
_cell.length_b   1.000
_cell.length_c   1.000
_cell.angle_alpha   90.00
_cell.angle_beta   90.00
_cell.angle_gamma   90.00
#
_symmetry.space_group_name_H-M   'P 1'
#
loop_
_entity.id
_entity.type
_entity.pdbx_description
1 polymer ?
#
loop_
_entity_poly.entity_id
_entity_poly.type
_entity_poly.pdbx_seq_one_letter_code
_entity_poly.pdbx_strand_id
1 'polypeptide(L)'
;MRQLLTKEHLNRIFADAKSPARPNESKIWAVKVNSPVQRVKIVGQFLQAAEQAKLVAREVSLAIQPTIFQQIDRELAKPPRHIDCIIINGYVSSAKDAPSEEQICQILEAFARTTRIGLTYTTVFCLPAFLLDLAYRKAPNFWRAVSTHIIDLKLESELPKELDYGFIPLVAEPPEARAKRLQLLENQLAEIRQRYRATPQDQIPTMLLLAQAYFDDRQYEKSFEVYNDLLLLLSAPEDLANRALVLHRLGTILHLWGYYEKALQHYRDSLALRIKADDIAATAELLHQIGLLYQDLGEFEKAIDYYSRSIAHNRELKNSDASAGTLLNLGLVYEEIGLHIKAVEHYREAFELFRQKNNSRGMGLALLHAGEVYAERALYKEATKYYFAAKNIFERFDNPYREIVKRHLAEIERIIGKSEYEKLVQGLRPASGQKNSAASPTASS
;
A
#
# COMPACT_ATOMS: atom_id res chain seq x y z
N MET A 1 -13.97 -0.03 -7.43
CA MET A 1 -12.81 0.65 -8.05
C MET A 1 -12.24 1.70 -7.08
N ARG A 2 -11.34 1.28 -6.19
CA ARG A 2 -10.56 2.18 -5.32
C ARG A 2 -9.80 3.20 -6.17
N GLN A 3 -10.04 4.50 -5.98
CA GLN A 3 -9.33 5.54 -6.74
C GLN A 3 -7.94 5.74 -6.13
N LEU A 4 -6.89 5.41 -6.87
CA LEU A 4 -5.50 5.61 -6.45
C LEU A 4 -5.03 7.04 -6.77
N LEU A 5 -5.43 7.57 -7.93
CA LEU A 5 -5.33 8.99 -8.22
C LEU A 5 -6.61 9.71 -7.79
N THR A 6 -6.49 10.70 -6.91
CA THR A 6 -7.62 11.54 -6.52
C THR A 6 -8.11 12.40 -7.69
N LYS A 7 -9.36 12.87 -7.61
CA LYS A 7 -9.87 13.86 -8.58
C LYS A 7 -9.01 15.12 -8.63
N GLU A 8 -8.43 15.53 -7.50
CA GLU A 8 -7.53 16.69 -7.45
C GLU A 8 -6.24 16.44 -8.24
N HIS A 9 -5.62 15.27 -8.06
CA HIS A 9 -4.45 14.87 -8.85
C HIS A 9 -4.74 14.91 -10.35
N LEU A 10 -5.84 14.28 -10.77
CA LEU A 10 -6.25 14.23 -12.18
C LEU A 10 -6.56 15.62 -12.73
N ASN A 11 -7.28 16.45 -11.98
CA ASN A 11 -7.63 17.80 -12.40
C ASN A 11 -6.39 18.67 -12.62
N ARG A 12 -5.36 18.55 -11.78
CA ARG A 12 -4.09 19.27 -11.97
C ARG A 12 -3.38 18.84 -13.24
N ILE A 13 -3.26 17.54 -13.48
CA ILE A 13 -2.60 17.02 -14.70
C ILE A 13 -3.38 17.43 -15.95
N PHE A 14 -4.71 17.32 -15.93
CA PHE A 14 -5.54 17.65 -17.09
C PHE A 14 -5.66 19.15 -17.34
N ALA A 15 -5.52 20.00 -16.32
CA ALA A 15 -5.39 21.44 -16.51
C ALA A 15 -4.10 21.77 -17.28
N ASP A 16 -2.99 21.13 -16.95
CA ASP A 16 -1.73 21.23 -17.69
C ASP A 16 -1.86 20.72 -19.13
N ALA A 17 -2.57 19.62 -19.36
CA ALA A 17 -2.82 19.10 -20.71
C ALA A 17 -3.62 20.07 -21.58
N LYS A 18 -4.56 20.82 -20.99
CA LYS A 18 -5.40 21.79 -21.70
C LYS A 18 -4.73 23.15 -21.94
N SER A 19 -3.65 23.47 -21.23
CA SER A 19 -2.96 24.75 -21.38
C SER A 19 -2.17 24.79 -22.70
N PRO A 20 -2.04 25.95 -23.37
CA PRO A 20 -1.20 26.06 -24.56
C PRO A 20 0.27 25.84 -24.19
N ALA A 21 1.03 25.12 -25.03
CA ALA A 21 2.45 24.90 -24.82
C ALA A 21 3.23 26.23 -24.89
N ARG A 22 3.99 26.55 -23.83
CA ARG A 22 4.90 27.71 -23.82
C ARG A 22 6.31 27.29 -24.22
N PRO A 23 7.10 28.17 -24.85
CA PRO A 23 8.50 27.89 -25.14
C PRO A 23 9.27 27.51 -23.86
N ASN A 24 10.01 26.40 -23.89
CA ASN A 24 10.81 25.85 -22.79
C ASN A 24 10.03 25.32 -21.56
N GLU A 25 8.71 25.17 -21.62
CA GLU A 25 7.93 24.58 -20.54
C GLU A 25 7.80 23.06 -20.74
N SER A 26 8.35 22.26 -19.80
CA SER A 26 8.24 20.80 -19.82
C SER A 26 7.04 20.34 -18.99
N LYS A 27 6.00 19.84 -19.67
CA LYS A 27 4.79 19.29 -19.02
C LYS A 27 4.99 17.82 -18.63
N ILE A 28 6.01 17.56 -17.82
CA ILE A 28 6.35 16.20 -17.38
C ILE A 28 5.99 16.04 -15.91
N TRP A 29 5.15 15.05 -15.63
CA TRP A 29 4.71 14.65 -14.31
C TRP A 29 5.33 13.32 -13.93
N ALA A 30 5.54 13.10 -12.64
CA ALA A 30 5.96 11.80 -12.11
C ALA A 30 5.03 11.38 -10.97
N VAL A 31 4.53 10.15 -11.02
CA VAL A 31 3.73 9.53 -9.97
C VAL A 31 4.56 8.45 -9.31
N LYS A 32 4.86 8.60 -8.02
CA LYS A 32 5.59 7.59 -7.22
C LYS A 32 4.65 6.46 -6.85
N VAL A 33 4.93 5.25 -7.36
CA VAL A 33 4.11 4.06 -7.11
C VAL A 33 5.00 2.83 -7.16
N ASN A 34 5.20 2.15 -6.02
CA ASN A 34 6.11 1.00 -5.95
C ASN A 34 5.50 -0.27 -6.55
N SER A 35 4.22 -0.56 -6.26
CA SER A 35 3.57 -1.78 -6.77
C SER A 35 3.31 -1.72 -8.28
N PRO A 36 3.79 -2.70 -9.07
CA PRO A 36 3.39 -2.88 -10.47
C PRO A 36 1.87 -2.95 -10.67
N VAL A 37 1.16 -3.70 -9.81
CA VAL A 37 -0.31 -3.83 -9.87
C VAL A 37 -0.99 -2.49 -9.71
N GLN A 38 -0.54 -1.68 -8.74
CA GLN A 38 -1.05 -0.34 -8.53
C GLN A 38 -0.78 0.59 -9.72
N ARG A 39 0.40 0.51 -10.34
CA ARG A 39 0.71 1.29 -11.55
C ARG A 39 -0.26 0.99 -12.69
N VAL A 40 -0.53 -0.28 -12.97
CA VAL A 40 -1.51 -0.67 -13.99
C VAL A 40 -2.90 -0.11 -13.69
N LYS A 41 -3.35 -0.20 -12.43
CA LYS A 41 -4.63 0.38 -11.99
C LYS A 41 -4.66 1.90 -12.17
N ILE A 42 -3.58 2.59 -11.82
CA ILE A 42 -3.43 4.05 -12.01
C ILE A 42 -3.52 4.43 -13.48
N VAL A 43 -2.86 3.68 -14.36
CA VAL A 43 -2.91 3.90 -15.80
C VAL A 43 -4.33 3.75 -16.34
N GLY A 44 -5.03 2.67 -15.97
CA GLY A 44 -6.43 2.48 -16.34
C GLY A 44 -7.34 3.60 -15.85
N GLN A 45 -7.19 4.02 -14.59
CA GLN A 45 -7.94 5.14 -14.01
C GLN A 45 -7.68 6.45 -14.75
N PHE A 46 -6.42 6.72 -15.08
CA PHE A 46 -6.02 7.91 -15.80
C PHE A 46 -6.64 7.97 -17.19
N LEU A 47 -6.58 6.87 -17.95
CA LEU A 47 -7.16 6.79 -19.29
C LEU A 47 -8.68 6.99 -19.27
N GLN A 48 -9.38 6.33 -18.33
CA GLN A 48 -10.82 6.49 -18.17
C GLN A 48 -11.20 7.93 -17.79
N ALA A 49 -10.46 8.56 -16.87
CA ALA A 49 -10.71 9.93 -16.45
C ALA A 49 -10.40 10.93 -17.58
N ALA A 50 -9.38 10.67 -18.39
CA ALA A 50 -9.05 11.50 -19.55
C ALA A 50 -10.16 11.46 -20.60
N GLU A 51 -10.71 10.28 -20.88
CA GLU A 51 -11.86 10.11 -21.78
C GLU A 51 -13.08 10.90 -21.28
N GLN A 52 -13.40 10.83 -19.99
CA GLN A 52 -14.47 11.63 -19.37
C GLN A 52 -14.21 13.14 -19.48
N ALA A 53 -12.94 13.55 -19.42
CA ALA A 53 -12.51 14.94 -19.59
C ALA A 53 -12.41 15.39 -21.06
N LYS A 54 -12.77 14.51 -22.02
CA LYS A 54 -12.68 14.69 -23.48
C LYS A 54 -11.24 14.95 -23.97
N LEU A 55 -10.26 14.29 -23.36
CA LEU A 55 -8.86 14.34 -23.75
C LEU A 55 -8.45 13.04 -24.44
N VAL A 56 -7.58 13.14 -25.43
CA VAL A 56 -6.93 11.98 -26.07
C VAL A 56 -5.70 11.60 -25.24
N ALA A 57 -5.85 10.55 -24.43
CA ALA A 57 -4.75 9.97 -23.67
C ALA A 57 -4.29 8.62 -24.27
N ARG A 58 -2.97 8.38 -24.29
CA ARG A 58 -2.38 7.11 -24.72
C ARG A 58 -1.46 6.54 -23.64
N GLU A 59 -1.51 5.22 -23.47
CA GLU A 59 -0.55 4.49 -22.64
C GLU A 59 0.66 4.10 -23.48
N VAL A 60 1.84 4.25 -22.88
CA VAL A 60 3.11 3.72 -23.39
C VAL A 60 3.80 2.97 -22.26
N SER A 61 4.38 1.80 -22.54
CA SER A 61 5.15 1.06 -21.54
C SER A 61 6.62 1.39 -21.65
N LEU A 62 7.28 1.68 -20.52
CA LEU A 62 8.71 1.94 -20.52
C LEU A 62 9.49 0.68 -20.90
N ALA A 63 10.13 0.69 -22.07
CA ALA A 63 10.94 -0.42 -22.58
C ALA A 63 12.24 0.08 -23.22
N ILE A 64 13.24 -0.81 -23.32
CA ILE A 64 14.48 -0.53 -24.06
C ILE A 64 14.20 -0.51 -25.56
N GLN A 65 13.48 -1.53 -26.04
CA GLN A 65 13.15 -1.70 -27.44
C GLN A 65 11.70 -2.18 -27.60
N PRO A 66 10.91 -1.55 -28.49
CA PRO A 66 11.20 -0.28 -29.16
C PRO A 66 11.39 0.86 -28.15
N THR A 67 12.21 1.88 -28.49
CA THR A 67 12.47 3.00 -27.57
C THR A 67 11.19 3.76 -27.26
N ILE A 68 11.17 4.50 -26.15
CA ILE A 68 9.99 5.29 -25.76
C ILE A 68 9.51 6.24 -26.88
N PHE A 69 10.45 6.82 -27.64
CA PHE A 69 10.13 7.66 -28.78
C PHE A 69 9.46 6.88 -29.91
N GLN A 70 9.98 5.71 -30.27
CA GLN A 70 9.38 4.85 -31.29
C GLN A 70 7.97 4.39 -30.90
N GLN A 71 7.74 4.14 -29.61
CA GLN A 71 6.42 3.79 -29.11
C GLN A 71 5.46 4.98 -29.21
N ILE A 72 5.91 6.18 -28.80
CA ILE A 72 5.13 7.41 -28.93
C ILE A 72 4.80 7.72 -30.40
N ASP A 73 5.76 7.59 -31.31
CA ASP A 73 5.56 7.81 -32.75
C ASP A 73 4.49 6.86 -33.30
N ARG A 74 4.48 5.59 -32.85
CA ARG A 74 3.43 4.62 -33.20
C ARG A 74 2.07 5.03 -32.67
N GLU A 75 1.99 5.59 -31.46
CA GLU A 75 0.72 6.08 -30.90
C GLU A 75 0.22 7.33 -31.64
N LEU A 76 1.11 8.25 -32.02
CA LEU A 76 0.78 9.44 -32.83
C LEU A 76 0.31 9.09 -34.25
N ALA A 77 0.77 7.97 -34.80
CA ALA A 77 0.33 7.49 -36.11
C ALA A 77 -1.13 6.99 -36.11
N LYS A 78 -1.67 6.60 -34.96
CA LYS A 78 -3.06 6.11 -34.84
C LYS A 78 -4.06 7.27 -34.84
N PRO A 79 -5.29 7.09 -35.37
CA PRO A 79 -6.34 8.08 -35.23
C PRO A 79 -6.93 8.09 -33.80
N PRO A 80 -7.28 9.26 -33.23
CA PRO A 80 -6.95 10.61 -33.72
C PRO A 80 -5.43 10.88 -33.60
N ARG A 81 -4.85 11.56 -34.61
CA ARG A 81 -3.40 11.84 -34.68
C ARG A 81 -2.91 12.87 -33.66
N HIS A 82 -3.82 13.52 -32.94
CA HIS A 82 -3.52 14.47 -31.87
C HIS A 82 -3.61 13.76 -30.53
N ILE A 83 -2.62 13.99 -29.67
CA ILE A 83 -2.55 13.44 -28.30
C ILE A 83 -2.44 14.61 -27.32
N ASP A 84 -3.29 14.61 -26.29
CA ASP A 84 -3.24 15.59 -25.20
C ASP A 84 -2.32 15.10 -24.07
N CYS A 85 -2.41 13.81 -23.75
CA CYS A 85 -1.69 13.17 -22.65
C CYS A 85 -1.02 11.86 -23.06
N ILE A 86 0.20 11.63 -22.60
CA ILE A 86 0.83 10.31 -22.61
C ILE A 86 1.06 9.89 -21.16
N ILE A 87 0.55 8.72 -20.80
CA ILE A 87 0.88 8.09 -19.53
C ILE A 87 1.84 6.94 -19.78
N ILE A 88 2.96 6.95 -19.08
CA ILE A 88 4.03 5.98 -19.22
C ILE A 88 3.97 5.04 -18.03
N ASN A 89 3.58 3.80 -18.29
CA ASN A 89 3.61 2.74 -17.30
C ASN A 89 5.05 2.28 -17.12
N GLY A 90 5.56 2.42 -15.89
CA GLY A 90 6.94 2.13 -15.57
C GLY A 90 7.31 0.66 -15.55
N TYR A 91 8.57 0.44 -15.21
CA TYR A 91 9.30 -0.83 -15.17
C TYR A 91 8.67 -1.93 -14.31
N VAL A 92 8.77 -3.19 -14.76
CA VAL A 92 8.48 -4.39 -13.96
C VAL A 92 9.73 -5.27 -13.98
N SER A 93 10.37 -5.46 -12.82
CA SER A 93 11.67 -6.14 -12.72
C SER A 93 11.64 -7.62 -13.07
N SER A 94 10.48 -8.27 -12.94
CA SER A 94 10.29 -9.68 -13.25
C SER A 94 10.09 -9.96 -14.75
N ALA A 95 10.03 -8.94 -15.61
CA ALA A 95 9.92 -9.14 -17.04
C ALA A 95 11.23 -9.73 -17.61
N LYS A 96 11.11 -10.70 -18.51
CA LYS A 96 12.26 -11.43 -19.09
C LYS A 96 13.30 -10.51 -19.76
N ASP A 97 12.88 -9.34 -20.23
CA ASP A 97 13.70 -8.33 -20.93
C ASP A 97 13.69 -6.97 -20.21
N ALA A 98 13.56 -6.97 -18.88
CA ALA A 98 13.45 -5.74 -18.10
C ALA A 98 14.76 -4.91 -18.16
N PRO A 99 14.72 -3.60 -18.48
CA PRO A 99 15.90 -2.74 -18.43
C PRO A 99 16.55 -2.65 -17.05
N SER A 100 17.88 -2.62 -17.01
CA SER A 100 18.59 -2.21 -15.80
C SER A 100 18.18 -0.80 -15.36
N GLU A 101 18.27 -0.53 -14.06
CA GLU A 101 17.95 0.77 -13.48
C GLU A 101 18.75 1.92 -14.13
N GLU A 102 19.99 1.65 -14.53
CA GLU A 102 20.87 2.61 -15.21
C GLU A 102 20.40 2.87 -16.66
N GLN A 103 19.96 1.84 -17.39
CA GLN A 103 19.37 2.01 -18.71
C GLN A 103 18.07 2.82 -18.65
N ILE A 104 17.24 2.62 -17.61
CA ILE A 104 16.05 3.45 -17.38
C ILE A 104 16.44 4.91 -17.20
N CYS A 105 17.45 5.20 -16.38
CA CYS A 105 17.90 6.58 -16.17
C CYS A 105 18.41 7.23 -17.47
N GLN A 106 19.11 6.46 -18.32
CA GLN A 106 19.52 6.95 -19.64
C GLN A 106 18.33 7.30 -20.53
N ILE A 107 17.28 6.47 -20.53
CA ILE A 107 16.02 6.74 -21.26
C ILE A 107 15.34 8.01 -20.73
N LEU A 108 15.20 8.14 -19.41
CA LEU A 108 14.57 9.31 -18.78
C LEU A 108 15.33 10.61 -19.11
N GLU A 109 16.66 10.57 -19.03
CA GLU A 109 17.53 11.70 -19.34
C GLU A 109 17.43 12.09 -20.83
N ALA A 110 17.44 11.11 -21.74
CA ALA A 110 17.27 11.35 -23.17
C ALA A 110 15.88 11.93 -23.49
N PHE A 111 14.84 11.42 -22.83
CA PHE A 111 13.48 11.93 -22.94
C PHE A 111 13.38 13.40 -22.56
N ALA A 112 13.89 13.76 -21.38
CA ALA A 112 13.83 15.13 -20.85
C ALA A 112 14.59 16.15 -21.69
N ARG A 113 15.70 15.75 -22.34
CA ARG A 113 16.42 16.61 -23.28
C ARG A 113 15.61 16.88 -24.53
N THR A 114 14.92 15.87 -25.05
CA THR A 114 14.14 15.95 -26.29
C THR A 114 12.84 16.73 -26.09
N THR A 115 12.15 16.55 -24.96
CA THR A 115 10.93 17.31 -24.62
C THR A 115 11.16 18.82 -24.59
N ARG A 116 12.35 19.29 -24.17
CA ARG A 116 12.69 20.72 -24.15
C ARG A 116 12.73 21.35 -25.55
N ILE A 117 12.76 20.54 -26.60
CA ILE A 117 12.98 20.96 -27.98
C ILE A 117 11.66 20.97 -28.79
N GLY A 118 10.52 20.51 -28.25
CA GLY A 118 9.22 20.73 -28.92
C GLY A 118 8.14 19.66 -28.76
N LEU A 119 7.94 19.08 -27.57
CA LEU A 119 6.76 18.23 -27.34
C LEU A 119 5.56 19.07 -26.86
N THR A 120 4.38 18.82 -27.46
CA THR A 120 3.15 19.58 -27.22
C THR A 120 2.18 18.93 -26.24
N TYR A 121 2.42 17.68 -25.84
CA TYR A 121 1.55 16.89 -24.97
C TYR A 121 2.10 16.81 -23.53
N THR A 122 1.19 16.64 -22.56
CA THR A 122 1.55 16.37 -21.17
C THR A 122 1.97 14.91 -21.01
N THR A 123 3.09 14.65 -20.36
CA THR A 123 3.60 13.29 -20.14
C THR A 123 3.59 12.95 -18.65
N VAL A 124 3.05 11.80 -18.27
CA VAL A 124 2.95 11.34 -16.88
C VAL A 124 3.74 10.04 -16.73
N PHE A 125 4.81 10.03 -15.95
CA PHE A 125 5.60 8.84 -15.65
C PHE A 125 5.12 8.18 -14.36
N CYS A 126 4.61 6.96 -14.43
CA CYS A 126 4.33 6.15 -13.24
C CYS A 126 5.56 5.31 -12.90
N LEU A 127 6.34 5.72 -11.91
CA LEU A 127 7.63 5.09 -11.58
C LEU A 127 7.68 4.62 -10.12
N PRO A 128 8.36 3.49 -9.85
CA PRO A 128 8.84 3.17 -8.51
C PRO A 128 9.63 4.34 -7.89
N ALA A 129 9.49 4.52 -6.58
CA ALA A 129 10.18 5.57 -5.83
C ALA A 129 11.71 5.47 -6.02
N PHE A 130 12.27 4.26 -5.95
CA PHE A 130 13.70 4.06 -6.12
C PHE A 130 14.23 4.52 -7.49
N LEU A 131 13.44 4.40 -8.57
CA LEU A 131 13.84 4.88 -9.89
C LEU A 131 13.86 6.40 -9.96
N LEU A 132 12.96 7.09 -9.24
CA LEU A 132 12.98 8.54 -9.13
C LEU A 132 14.17 9.03 -8.30
N ASP A 133 14.52 8.33 -7.23
CA ASP A 133 15.70 8.65 -6.41
C ASP A 133 17.01 8.39 -7.17
N LEU A 134 17.05 7.35 -8.00
CA LEU A 134 18.18 7.11 -8.90
C LEU A 134 18.24 8.17 -9.99
N ALA A 135 17.09 8.55 -10.58
CA ALA A 135 17.00 9.60 -11.60
C ALA A 135 17.48 10.97 -11.07
N TYR A 136 17.27 11.28 -9.79
CA TYR A 136 17.86 12.48 -9.17
C TYR A 136 19.38 12.56 -9.37
N ARG A 137 20.07 11.42 -9.25
CA ARG A 137 21.54 11.34 -9.36
C ARG A 137 22.01 11.14 -10.80
N LYS A 138 21.28 10.34 -11.58
CA LYS A 138 21.73 9.81 -12.88
C LYS A 138 21.01 10.43 -14.10
N ALA A 139 19.89 11.12 -13.89
CA ALA A 139 19.09 11.77 -14.93
C ALA A 139 18.67 13.20 -14.51
N PRO A 140 19.63 14.12 -14.31
CA PRO A 140 19.38 15.43 -13.70
C PRO A 140 18.44 16.33 -14.51
N ASN A 141 18.37 16.18 -15.85
CA ASN A 141 17.43 16.98 -16.64
C ASN A 141 16.00 16.47 -16.50
N PHE A 142 15.82 15.16 -16.41
CA PHE A 142 14.52 14.57 -16.07
C PHE A 142 14.07 15.02 -14.70
N TRP A 143 14.93 14.91 -13.69
CA TRP A 143 14.60 15.32 -12.33
C TRP A 143 14.14 16.78 -12.26
N ARG A 144 14.87 17.71 -12.89
CA ARG A 144 14.49 19.12 -12.97
C ARG A 144 13.15 19.35 -13.67
N ALA A 145 12.81 18.52 -14.66
CA ALA A 145 11.54 18.64 -15.38
C ALA A 145 10.34 18.19 -14.53
N VAL A 146 10.54 17.19 -13.66
CA VAL A 146 9.46 16.64 -12.83
C VAL A 146 9.41 17.21 -11.42
N SER A 147 10.44 17.92 -10.93
CA SER A 147 10.59 18.27 -9.50
C SER A 147 9.44 19.08 -8.90
N THR A 148 8.67 19.82 -9.73
CA THR A 148 7.47 20.57 -9.30
C THR A 148 6.15 19.82 -9.54
N HIS A 149 6.22 18.67 -10.20
CA HIS A 149 5.10 17.87 -10.70
C HIS A 149 5.19 16.40 -10.23
N ILE A 150 5.77 16.19 -9.04
CA ILE A 150 5.82 14.88 -8.40
C ILE A 150 4.55 14.68 -7.57
N ILE A 151 3.78 13.66 -7.91
CA ILE A 151 2.69 13.13 -7.09
C ILE A 151 3.27 11.97 -6.30
N ASP A 152 3.51 12.22 -5.02
CA ASP A 152 3.87 11.17 -4.10
C ASP A 152 2.58 10.50 -3.62
N LEU A 153 2.20 9.44 -4.32
CA LEU A 153 1.28 8.46 -3.74
C LEU A 153 2.09 7.68 -2.73
N LYS A 154 2.43 8.33 -1.60
CA LYS A 154 2.74 7.60 -0.38
C LYS A 154 1.62 6.57 -0.27
N LEU A 155 1.93 5.37 0.20
CA LEU A 155 0.93 4.49 0.77
C LEU A 155 0.30 5.16 2.01
N GLU A 156 -0.35 6.31 1.84
CA GLU A 156 -1.71 6.48 2.25
C GLU A 156 -2.52 5.65 1.25
N SER A 157 -2.44 4.32 1.42
CA SER A 157 -3.64 3.55 1.21
C SER A 157 -4.75 4.38 1.84
N GLU A 158 -5.84 4.63 1.12
CA GLU A 158 -7.00 5.30 1.73
C GLU A 158 -7.41 4.58 3.03
N LEU A 159 -6.94 3.34 3.22
CA LEU A 159 -6.79 2.65 4.49
C LEU A 159 -5.66 3.22 5.40
N PRO A 160 -5.92 3.84 6.58
CA PRO A 160 -4.87 4.19 7.55
C PRO A 160 -3.84 3.08 7.73
N LYS A 161 -2.58 3.52 7.61
CA LYS A 161 -1.27 2.85 7.67
C LYS A 161 -1.09 1.87 8.83
N GLU A 162 -1.86 0.79 8.82
CA GLU A 162 -1.88 -0.26 9.84
C GLU A 162 -2.14 -1.62 9.20
N LEU A 163 -1.36 -1.95 8.17
CA LEU A 163 -1.10 -3.34 7.75
C LEU A 163 -0.23 -4.09 8.78
N ASP A 164 -0.34 -3.72 10.07
CA ASP A 164 0.15 -4.47 11.21
C ASP A 164 -0.96 -5.43 11.62
N TYR A 165 -1.27 -6.38 10.73
CA TYR A 165 -2.16 -7.49 11.04
C TYR A 165 -1.45 -8.47 11.97
N GLY A 166 -1.23 -8.06 13.22
CA GLY A 166 -0.68 -8.94 14.26
C GLY A 166 0.03 -8.23 15.41
N PHE A 167 0.49 -6.99 15.25
CA PHE A 167 1.21 -6.27 16.31
C PHE A 167 0.68 -4.85 16.48
N ILE A 168 -0.47 -4.72 17.16
CA ILE A 168 -0.83 -3.44 17.75
C ILE A 168 0.04 -3.29 19.00
N PRO A 169 0.92 -2.26 19.12
CA PRO A 169 1.44 -1.92 20.43
C PRO A 169 0.24 -1.57 21.31
N LEU A 170 0.05 -2.29 22.41
CA LEU A 170 -1.10 -2.16 23.32
C LEU A 170 -1.34 -0.72 23.83
N VAL A 171 -0.39 0.20 23.59
CA VAL A 171 -0.50 1.64 23.83
C VAL A 171 0.19 2.36 22.67
N ALA A 172 -0.55 3.22 21.96
CA ALA A 172 0.06 4.16 21.02
C ALA A 172 0.89 5.17 21.82
N GLU A 173 2.21 4.95 21.87
CA GLU A 173 3.15 5.83 22.55
C GLU A 173 3.06 7.25 21.93
N PRO A 174 2.85 8.32 22.74
CA PRO A 174 2.72 9.66 22.21
C PRO A 174 4.00 10.12 21.51
N PRO A 175 3.93 11.03 20.52
CA PRO A 175 5.10 11.48 19.75
C PRO A 175 6.27 11.95 20.60
N GLU A 176 5.99 12.67 21.69
CA GLU A 176 7.02 13.15 22.62
C GLU A 176 7.74 12.01 23.35
N ALA A 177 7.02 10.95 23.73
CA ALA A 177 7.61 9.80 24.38
C ALA A 177 8.48 8.99 23.41
N ARG A 178 8.03 8.82 22.16
CA ARG A 178 8.84 8.23 21.08
C ARG A 178 10.15 8.99 20.85
N ALA A 179 10.08 10.32 20.77
CA ALA A 179 11.26 11.17 20.61
C ALA A 179 12.24 11.04 21.79
N LYS A 180 11.73 11.01 23.04
CA LYS A 180 12.54 10.78 24.24
C LYS A 180 13.18 9.39 24.25
N ARG A 181 12.45 8.34 23.85
CA ARG A 181 12.96 6.97 23.73
C ARG A 181 14.10 6.89 22.72
N LEU A 182 13.93 7.51 21.55
CA LEU A 182 14.98 7.59 20.53
C LEU A 182 16.23 8.30 21.06
N GLN A 183 16.07 9.48 21.65
CA GLN A 183 17.21 10.24 22.21
C GLN A 183 17.94 9.46 23.31
N LEU A 184 17.20 8.77 24.18
CA LEU A 184 17.78 7.92 25.22
C LEU A 184 18.60 6.77 24.60
N LEU A 185 18.07 6.07 23.61
CA LEU A 185 18.75 4.96 22.94
C LEU A 185 19.99 5.44 22.17
N GLU A 186 19.92 6.60 21.51
CA GLU A 186 21.07 7.23 20.85
C GLU A 186 22.18 7.57 21.84
N ASN A 187 21.83 8.19 22.98
CA ASN A 187 22.78 8.52 24.04
C ASN A 187 23.40 7.27 24.66
N GLN A 188 22.60 6.25 24.97
CA GLN A 188 23.09 4.97 25.49
C GLN A 188 24.06 4.30 24.52
N LEU A 189 23.75 4.30 23.23
CA LEU A 189 24.63 3.74 22.21
C LEU A 189 25.95 4.52 22.13
N ALA A 190 25.90 5.85 22.21
CA ALA A 190 27.09 6.70 22.24
C ALA A 190 27.95 6.44 23.49
N GLU A 191 27.33 6.32 24.67
CA GLU A 191 28.02 5.98 25.91
C GLU A 191 28.71 4.61 25.83
N ILE A 192 28.03 3.59 25.30
CA ILE A 192 28.62 2.25 25.11
C ILE A 192 29.85 2.36 24.22
N ARG A 193 29.77 3.07 23.10
CA ARG A 193 30.88 3.28 22.15
C ARG A 193 32.09 4.00 22.76
N GLN A 194 31.89 4.78 23.81
CA GLN A 194 32.96 5.51 24.51
C GLN A 194 33.58 4.73 25.69
N ARG A 195 33.02 3.58 26.08
CA ARG A 195 33.58 2.78 27.19
C ARG A 195 34.91 2.15 26.77
N TYR A 196 35.93 2.30 27.62
CA TYR A 196 37.32 1.86 27.41
C TYR A 196 37.50 0.36 27.06
N ARG A 197 36.48 -0.50 27.29
CA ARG A 197 36.52 -1.94 26.98
C ARG A 197 35.28 -2.44 26.23
N ALA A 198 34.47 -1.55 25.66
CA ALA A 198 33.31 -1.99 24.90
C ALA A 198 33.73 -2.73 23.63
N THR A 199 33.13 -3.89 23.44
CA THR A 199 33.19 -4.68 22.21
C THR A 199 32.06 -4.25 21.26
N PRO A 200 32.18 -4.51 19.95
CA PRO A 200 31.05 -4.33 19.03
C PRO A 200 29.79 -5.08 19.46
N GLN A 201 29.96 -6.24 20.11
CA GLN A 201 28.87 -7.08 20.62
C GLN A 201 28.06 -6.41 21.74
N ASP A 202 28.71 -5.60 22.58
CA ASP A 202 28.03 -4.86 23.67
C ASP A 202 26.99 -3.86 23.15
N GLN A 203 27.09 -3.47 21.87
CA GLN A 203 26.17 -2.51 21.23
C GLN A 203 24.90 -3.18 20.70
N ILE A 204 24.92 -4.49 20.44
CA ILE A 204 23.85 -5.22 19.73
C ILE A 204 22.47 -5.01 20.37
N PRO A 205 22.27 -5.16 21.69
CA PRO A 205 20.95 -4.98 22.29
C PRO A 205 20.39 -3.56 22.10
N THR A 206 21.22 -2.54 22.31
CA THR A 206 20.82 -1.14 22.13
C THR A 206 20.57 -0.82 20.66
N MET A 207 21.39 -1.34 19.74
CA MET A 207 21.19 -1.17 18.30
C MET A 207 19.89 -1.83 17.82
N LEU A 208 19.52 -3.02 18.30
CA LEU A 208 18.25 -3.68 17.96
C LEU A 208 17.06 -2.82 18.38
N LEU A 209 17.08 -2.29 19.61
CA LEU A 209 16.02 -1.42 20.12
C LEU A 209 15.97 -0.09 19.36
N LEU A 210 17.12 0.51 19.05
CA LEU A 210 17.20 1.77 18.30
C LEU A 210 16.69 1.60 16.86
N ALA A 211 17.10 0.54 16.18
CA ALA A 211 16.65 0.24 14.82
C ALA A 211 15.13 0.02 14.76
N GLN A 212 14.57 -0.71 15.73
CA GLN A 212 13.12 -0.89 15.85
C GLN A 212 12.41 0.42 16.18
N ALA A 213 12.95 1.24 17.09
CA ALA A 213 12.37 2.55 17.41
C ALA A 213 12.36 3.49 16.19
N TYR A 214 13.43 3.51 15.39
CA TYR A 214 13.45 4.25 14.12
C TYR A 214 12.41 3.70 13.14
N PHE A 215 12.23 2.36 13.08
CA PHE A 215 11.21 1.74 12.23
C PHE A 215 9.80 2.16 12.66
N ASP A 216 9.50 2.10 13.96
CA ASP A 216 8.20 2.48 14.54
C ASP A 216 7.88 3.96 14.30
N ASP A 217 8.90 4.82 14.34
CA ASP A 217 8.81 6.25 14.06
C ASP A 217 8.90 6.58 12.56
N ARG A 218 8.99 5.55 11.70
CA ARG A 218 9.05 5.65 10.23
C ARG A 218 10.29 6.38 9.70
N GLN A 219 11.35 6.45 10.50
CA GLN A 219 12.69 6.85 10.08
C GLN A 219 13.38 5.65 9.42
N TYR A 220 12.82 5.17 8.31
CA TYR A 220 13.22 3.91 7.67
C TYR A 220 14.67 3.90 7.19
N GLU A 221 15.21 5.05 6.75
CA GLU A 221 16.60 5.18 6.32
C GLU A 221 17.56 4.90 7.49
N LYS A 222 17.35 5.58 8.64
CA LYS A 222 18.17 5.34 9.84
C LYS A 222 17.99 3.92 10.37
N SER A 223 16.75 3.42 10.35
CA SER A 223 16.45 2.03 10.73
C SER A 223 17.25 1.05 9.87
N PHE A 224 17.25 1.25 8.54
CA PHE A 224 17.98 0.42 7.60
C PHE A 224 19.48 0.46 7.84
N GLU A 225 20.06 1.63 8.07
CA GLU A 225 21.49 1.79 8.40
C GLU A 225 21.87 0.97 9.64
N VAL A 226 21.15 1.15 10.75
CA VAL A 226 21.43 0.43 12.00
C VAL A 226 21.20 -1.08 11.85
N TYR A 227 20.16 -1.52 11.14
CA TYR A 227 19.93 -2.94 10.86
C TYR A 227 21.01 -3.54 9.96
N ASN A 228 21.52 -2.80 8.99
CA ASN A 228 22.60 -3.26 8.12
C ASN A 228 23.91 -3.42 8.91
N ASP A 229 24.21 -2.48 9.80
CA ASP A 229 25.36 -2.59 10.72
C ASP A 229 25.20 -3.78 11.68
N LEU A 230 24.00 -3.98 12.25
CA LEU A 230 23.68 -5.14 13.08
C LEU A 230 23.92 -6.47 12.35
N LEU A 231 23.55 -6.56 11.08
CA LEU A 231 23.73 -7.78 10.29
C LEU A 231 25.21 -8.18 10.17
N LEU A 232 26.13 -7.20 10.14
CA LEU A 232 27.58 -7.43 10.13
C LEU A 232 28.10 -7.91 11.49
N LEU A 233 27.47 -7.48 12.59
CA LEU A 233 27.85 -7.86 13.96
C LEU A 233 27.32 -9.24 14.36
N LEU A 234 26.18 -9.65 13.81
CA LEU A 234 25.50 -10.93 14.08
C LEU A 234 26.13 -12.08 13.26
N SER A 235 27.42 -12.32 13.47
CA SER A 235 28.20 -13.33 12.76
C SER A 235 28.24 -14.69 13.47
N ALA A 236 27.84 -14.76 14.75
CA ALA A 236 27.97 -15.96 15.55
C ALA A 236 26.84 -16.98 15.28
N PRO A 237 27.11 -18.30 15.35
CA PRO A 237 26.10 -19.33 15.14
C PRO A 237 24.90 -19.27 16.09
N GLU A 238 25.08 -18.73 17.30
CA GLU A 238 24.06 -18.57 18.33
C GLU A 238 23.07 -17.43 18.05
N ASP A 239 23.40 -16.51 17.14
CA ASP A 239 22.60 -15.31 16.85
C ASP A 239 21.47 -15.54 15.83
N LEU A 240 21.07 -16.79 15.56
CA LEU A 240 20.12 -17.12 14.48
C LEU A 240 18.82 -16.31 14.57
N ALA A 241 18.26 -16.17 15.77
CA ALA A 241 17.01 -15.44 16.00
C ALA A 241 17.15 -13.94 15.70
N ASN A 242 18.20 -13.30 16.23
CA ASN A 242 18.48 -11.88 15.98
C ASN A 242 18.80 -11.63 14.50
N ARG A 243 19.60 -12.49 13.88
CA ARG A 243 19.94 -12.39 12.45
C ARG A 243 18.69 -12.56 11.59
N ALA A 244 17.82 -13.50 11.92
CA ALA A 244 16.55 -13.68 11.23
C ALA A 244 15.65 -12.45 11.37
N LEU A 245 15.55 -11.87 12.57
CA LEU A 245 14.80 -10.62 12.80
C LEU A 245 15.34 -9.46 11.96
N VAL A 246 16.66 -9.25 11.97
CA VAL A 246 17.32 -8.17 11.22
C VAL A 246 17.09 -8.34 9.72
N LEU A 247 17.27 -9.55 9.18
CA LEU A 247 16.98 -9.86 7.78
C LEU A 247 15.51 -9.61 7.43
N HIS A 248 14.58 -10.04 8.29
CA HIS A 248 13.16 -9.76 8.10
C HIS A 248 12.91 -8.24 8.03
N ARG A 249 13.43 -7.45 8.97
CA ARG A 249 13.24 -5.99 8.99
C ARG A 249 13.86 -5.27 7.81
N LEU A 250 15.08 -5.65 7.40
CA LEU A 250 15.69 -5.13 6.17
C LEU A 250 14.84 -5.46 4.94
N GLY A 251 14.32 -6.69 4.86
CA GLY A 251 13.38 -7.11 3.83
C GLY A 251 12.14 -6.24 3.78
N THR A 252 11.54 -5.92 4.94
CA THR A 252 10.37 -5.05 5.04
C THR A 252 10.65 -3.63 4.58
N ILE A 253 11.78 -3.04 4.99
CA ILE A 253 12.15 -1.70 4.54
C ILE A 253 12.37 -1.67 3.02
N LEU A 254 13.07 -2.68 2.48
CA LEU A 254 13.30 -2.80 1.05
C LEU A 254 11.99 -3.00 0.27
N HIS A 255 11.06 -3.78 0.80
CA HIS A 255 9.71 -3.97 0.25
C HIS A 255 8.98 -2.62 0.22
N LEU A 256 8.96 -1.86 1.32
CA LEU A 256 8.35 -0.53 1.37
C LEU A 256 8.94 0.43 0.34
N TRP A 257 10.25 0.34 0.08
CA TRP A 257 10.93 1.13 -0.95
C TRP A 257 10.76 0.60 -2.39
N GLY A 258 10.13 -0.56 -2.57
CA GLY A 258 9.88 -1.18 -3.87
C GLY A 258 11.05 -2.00 -4.43
N TYR A 259 12.08 -2.29 -3.62
CA TYR A 259 13.18 -3.19 -3.98
C TYR A 259 12.77 -4.67 -3.76
N TYR A 260 11.74 -5.11 -4.48
CA TYR A 260 11.09 -6.41 -4.25
C TYR A 260 12.03 -7.62 -4.31
N GLU A 261 12.96 -7.67 -5.27
CA GLU A 261 13.90 -8.79 -5.37
C GLU A 261 14.86 -8.86 -4.17
N LYS A 262 15.40 -7.72 -3.74
CA LYS A 262 16.27 -7.66 -2.57
C LYS A 262 15.50 -7.98 -1.30
N ALA A 263 14.27 -7.47 -1.18
CA ALA A 263 13.37 -7.78 -0.08
C ALA A 263 13.08 -9.29 0.01
N LEU A 264 12.76 -9.92 -1.13
CA LEU A 264 12.50 -11.35 -1.21
C LEU A 264 13.72 -12.18 -0.83
N GLN A 265 14.93 -11.77 -1.21
CA GLN A 265 16.17 -12.43 -0.79
C GLN A 265 16.31 -12.40 0.73
N HIS A 266 16.19 -11.23 1.36
CA HIS A 266 16.27 -11.10 2.82
C HIS A 266 15.16 -11.88 3.54
N TYR A 267 13.93 -11.87 3.02
CA TYR A 267 12.85 -12.69 3.57
C TYR A 267 13.13 -14.19 3.46
N ARG A 268 13.68 -14.68 2.34
CA ARG A 268 14.05 -16.10 2.19
C ARG A 268 15.15 -16.51 3.16
N ASP A 269 16.17 -15.67 3.31
CA ASP A 269 17.27 -15.92 4.24
C ASP A 269 16.77 -15.92 5.70
N SER A 270 15.89 -14.98 6.05
CA SER A 270 15.23 -14.96 7.37
C SER A 270 14.36 -16.21 7.60
N LEU A 271 13.61 -16.64 6.58
CA LEU A 271 12.72 -17.81 6.68
C LEU A 271 13.50 -19.09 6.93
N ALA A 272 14.62 -19.28 6.23
CA ALA A 272 15.49 -20.42 6.44
C ALA A 272 16.03 -20.48 7.88
N LEU A 273 16.38 -19.32 8.46
CA LEU A 273 16.84 -19.23 9.84
C LEU A 273 15.71 -19.49 10.85
N ARG A 274 14.51 -18.93 10.64
CA ARG A 274 13.33 -19.14 11.51
C ARG A 274 12.88 -20.60 11.53
N ILE A 275 12.89 -21.26 10.36
CA ILE A 275 12.62 -22.70 10.26
C ILE A 275 13.67 -23.50 11.03
N LYS A 276 14.96 -23.19 10.88
CA LYS A 276 16.04 -23.88 11.61
C LYS A 276 15.94 -23.68 13.13
N ALA A 277 15.39 -22.56 13.58
CA ALA A 277 15.19 -22.24 14.98
C ALA A 277 13.84 -22.75 15.55
N ASP A 278 13.03 -23.46 14.75
CA ASP A 278 11.68 -23.90 15.10
C ASP A 278 10.76 -22.77 15.61
N ASP A 279 10.98 -21.54 15.15
CA ASP A 279 10.15 -20.39 15.51
C ASP A 279 8.92 -20.32 14.60
N ILE A 280 7.89 -21.10 14.97
CA ILE A 280 6.65 -21.23 14.19
C ILE A 280 5.92 -19.88 14.07
N ALA A 281 5.90 -19.08 15.14
CA ALA A 281 5.20 -17.80 15.17
C ALA A 281 5.84 -16.80 14.19
N ALA A 282 7.16 -16.66 14.28
CA ALA A 282 7.91 -15.80 13.37
C ALA A 282 7.88 -16.35 11.93
N THR A 283 7.86 -17.67 11.75
CA THR A 283 7.69 -18.28 10.42
C THR A 283 6.35 -17.90 9.80
N ALA A 284 5.26 -17.97 10.56
CA ALA A 284 3.92 -17.60 10.08
C ALA A 284 3.83 -16.13 9.66
N GLU A 285 4.40 -15.23 10.46
CA GLU A 285 4.50 -13.79 10.16
C GLU A 285 5.27 -13.55 8.86
N LEU A 286 6.43 -14.20 8.69
CA LEU A 286 7.28 -13.98 7.53
C LEU A 286 6.66 -14.54 6.24
N LEU A 287 5.95 -15.67 6.32
CA LEU A 287 5.16 -16.20 5.21
C LEU A 287 4.08 -15.20 4.78
N HIS A 288 3.42 -14.53 5.73
CA HIS A 288 2.47 -13.45 5.42
C HIS A 288 3.16 -12.29 4.67
N GLN A 289 4.32 -11.84 5.13
CA GLN A 289 5.07 -10.76 4.47
C GLN A 289 5.54 -11.12 3.05
N ILE A 290 5.94 -12.38 2.83
CA ILE A 290 6.25 -12.87 1.48
C ILE A 290 4.99 -12.92 0.61
N GLY A 291 3.84 -13.30 1.17
CA GLY A 291 2.54 -13.24 0.50
C GLY A 291 2.18 -11.83 0.04
N LEU A 292 2.34 -10.84 0.93
CA LEU A 292 2.16 -9.41 0.61
C LEU A 292 3.08 -8.96 -0.52
N LEU A 293 4.35 -9.36 -0.48
CA LEU A 293 5.31 -9.02 -1.53
C LEU A 293 4.90 -9.57 -2.90
N TYR A 294 4.49 -10.84 -2.98
CA TYR A 294 4.01 -11.42 -4.23
C TYR A 294 2.69 -10.81 -4.69
N GLN A 295 1.79 -10.44 -3.77
CA GLN A 295 0.58 -9.70 -4.10
C GLN A 295 0.92 -8.35 -4.75
N ASP A 296 1.86 -7.59 -4.18
CA ASP A 296 2.29 -6.30 -4.75
C ASP A 296 2.90 -6.45 -6.15
N LEU A 297 3.62 -7.56 -6.39
CA LEU A 297 4.17 -7.93 -7.71
C LEU A 297 3.10 -8.41 -8.70
N GLY A 298 1.90 -8.77 -8.24
CA GLY A 298 0.83 -9.35 -9.06
C GLY A 298 0.97 -10.86 -9.30
N GLU A 299 1.86 -11.53 -8.57
CA GLU A 299 2.04 -12.99 -8.62
C GLU A 299 1.06 -13.66 -7.64
N PHE A 300 -0.23 -13.54 -7.96
CA PHE A 300 -1.34 -13.87 -7.06
C PHE A 300 -1.37 -15.34 -6.61
N GLU A 301 -1.00 -16.30 -7.48
CA GLU A 301 -0.94 -17.71 -7.10
C GLU A 301 0.09 -17.97 -6.01
N LYS A 302 1.25 -17.29 -6.09
CA LYS A 302 2.28 -17.37 -5.04
C LYS A 302 1.78 -16.68 -3.77
N ALA A 303 1.17 -15.51 -3.88
CA ALA A 303 0.59 -14.83 -2.72
C ALA A 303 -0.40 -15.72 -1.97
N ILE A 304 -1.29 -16.43 -2.69
CA ILE A 304 -2.25 -17.38 -2.13
C ILE A 304 -1.55 -18.53 -1.40
N ASP A 305 -0.50 -19.14 -1.98
CA ASP A 305 0.26 -20.21 -1.32
C ASP A 305 0.86 -19.74 0.02
N TYR A 306 1.57 -18.61 -0.02
CA TYR A 306 2.25 -18.07 1.17
C TYR A 306 1.28 -17.64 2.26
N TYR A 307 0.17 -16.99 1.91
CA TYR A 307 -0.90 -16.66 2.87
C TYR A 307 -1.55 -17.92 3.46
N SER A 308 -1.82 -18.93 2.64
CA SER A 308 -2.42 -20.19 3.12
C SER A 308 -1.51 -20.90 4.13
N ARG A 309 -0.20 -20.93 3.88
CA ARG A 309 0.80 -21.49 4.80
C ARG A 309 0.90 -20.68 6.10
N SER A 310 0.87 -19.35 6.00
CA SER A 310 0.82 -18.47 7.18
C SER A 310 -0.42 -18.75 8.05
N ILE A 311 -1.60 -18.87 7.44
CA ILE A 311 -2.85 -19.20 8.14
C ILE A 311 -2.76 -20.58 8.81
N ALA A 312 -2.18 -21.58 8.14
CA ALA A 312 -2.00 -22.92 8.69
C ALA A 312 -1.19 -22.90 10.00
N HIS A 313 -0.03 -22.23 10.01
CA HIS A 313 0.78 -22.08 11.23
C HIS A 313 0.08 -21.24 12.29
N ASN A 314 -0.59 -20.14 11.93
CA ASN A 314 -1.32 -19.33 12.90
C ASN A 314 -2.49 -20.10 13.54
N ARG A 315 -3.15 -21.01 12.81
CA ARG A 315 -4.19 -21.89 13.36
C ARG A 315 -3.61 -22.92 14.33
N GLU A 316 -2.44 -23.50 14.03
CA GLU A 316 -1.70 -24.38 14.95
C GLU A 316 -1.39 -23.67 16.28
N LEU A 317 -0.95 -22.41 16.19
CA LEU A 317 -0.66 -21.55 17.34
C LEU A 317 -1.91 -20.99 18.04
N LYS A 318 -3.12 -21.25 17.51
CA LYS A 318 -4.39 -20.62 17.95
C LYS A 318 -4.33 -19.09 17.93
N ASN A 319 -3.50 -18.52 17.06
CA ASN A 319 -3.39 -17.07 16.82
C ASN A 319 -4.45 -16.62 15.81
N SER A 320 -5.68 -16.45 16.31
CA SER A 320 -6.82 -16.10 15.46
C SER A 320 -6.74 -14.68 14.88
N ASP A 321 -6.09 -13.72 15.57
CA ASP A 321 -5.97 -12.34 15.08
C ASP A 321 -5.03 -12.26 13.86
N ALA A 322 -3.86 -12.93 13.92
CA ALA A 322 -2.95 -13.02 12.78
C ALA A 322 -3.57 -13.79 11.61
N SER A 323 -4.33 -14.86 11.90
CA SER A 323 -5.11 -15.58 10.89
C SER A 323 -6.13 -14.68 10.21
N ALA A 324 -6.89 -13.90 10.99
CA ALA A 324 -7.93 -13.01 10.49
C ALA A 324 -7.37 -11.92 9.56
N GLY A 325 -6.25 -11.31 9.94
CA GLY A 325 -5.59 -10.32 9.09
C GLY A 325 -5.01 -10.92 7.80
N THR A 326 -4.46 -12.13 7.87
CA THR A 326 -4.02 -12.85 6.66
C THR A 326 -5.19 -13.22 5.75
N LEU A 327 -6.34 -13.61 6.31
CA LEU A 327 -7.56 -13.89 5.57
C LEU A 327 -8.13 -12.65 4.87
N LEU A 328 -8.02 -11.46 5.48
CA LEU A 328 -8.37 -10.21 4.78
C LEU A 328 -7.51 -10.02 3.53
N ASN A 329 -6.19 -10.16 3.63
CA ASN A 329 -5.31 -10.00 2.48
C ASN A 329 -5.54 -11.09 1.42
N LEU A 330 -5.81 -12.32 1.84
CA LEU A 330 -6.19 -13.40 0.93
C LEU A 330 -7.50 -13.08 0.19
N GLY A 331 -8.50 -12.50 0.88
CA GLY A 331 -9.73 -12.02 0.27
C GLY A 331 -9.47 -10.94 -0.79
N LEU A 332 -8.56 -10.00 -0.52
CA LEU A 332 -8.13 -8.98 -1.48
C LEU A 332 -7.49 -9.60 -2.72
N VAL A 333 -6.63 -10.60 -2.56
CA VAL A 333 -6.03 -11.32 -3.70
C VAL A 333 -7.12 -12.00 -4.55
N TYR A 334 -8.08 -12.68 -3.93
CA TYR A 334 -9.18 -13.32 -4.65
C TYR A 334 -10.08 -12.30 -5.37
N GLU A 335 -10.28 -11.13 -4.79
CA GLU A 335 -10.96 -10.01 -5.44
C GLU A 335 -10.19 -9.53 -6.67
N GLU A 336 -8.87 -9.36 -6.58
CA GLU A 336 -8.01 -8.91 -7.68
C GLU A 336 -8.00 -9.86 -8.88
N ILE A 337 -8.12 -11.17 -8.65
CA ILE A 337 -8.24 -12.17 -9.73
C ILE A 337 -9.68 -12.45 -10.16
N GLY A 338 -10.67 -11.70 -9.66
CA GLY A 338 -12.08 -11.79 -10.06
C GLY A 338 -12.87 -12.94 -9.42
N LEU A 339 -12.30 -13.67 -8.46
CA LEU A 339 -12.97 -14.75 -7.72
C LEU A 339 -13.75 -14.20 -6.53
N HIS A 340 -14.74 -13.35 -6.83
CA HIS A 340 -15.52 -12.58 -5.84
C HIS A 340 -16.21 -13.42 -4.76
N ILE A 341 -16.68 -14.63 -5.08
CA ILE A 341 -17.31 -15.52 -4.09
C ILE A 341 -16.29 -15.93 -3.02
N LYS A 342 -15.09 -16.36 -3.45
CA LYS A 342 -14.00 -16.73 -2.53
C LYS A 342 -13.53 -15.52 -1.71
N ALA A 343 -13.45 -14.35 -2.32
CA ALA A 343 -13.11 -13.12 -1.60
C ALA A 343 -14.06 -12.86 -0.42
N VAL A 344 -15.38 -12.90 -0.68
CA VAL A 344 -16.41 -12.71 0.35
C VAL A 344 -16.38 -13.82 1.42
N GLU A 345 -16.11 -15.07 1.04
CA GLU A 345 -15.93 -16.17 1.99
C GLU A 345 -14.79 -15.90 2.99
N HIS A 346 -13.62 -15.48 2.50
CA HIS A 346 -12.48 -15.14 3.35
C HIS A 346 -12.69 -13.88 4.19
N TYR A 347 -13.35 -12.84 3.65
CA TYR A 347 -13.75 -11.68 4.45
C TYR A 347 -14.72 -12.07 5.57
N ARG A 348 -15.67 -12.97 5.31
CA ARG A 348 -16.59 -13.46 6.34
C ARG A 348 -15.86 -14.28 7.40
N GLU A 349 -14.91 -15.12 7.01
CA GLU A 349 -14.08 -15.88 7.94
C GLU A 349 -13.25 -14.93 8.83
N ALA A 350 -12.60 -13.94 8.24
CA ALA A 350 -11.85 -12.91 8.98
C ALA A 350 -12.75 -12.15 9.96
N PHE A 351 -13.97 -11.77 9.54
CA PHE A 351 -14.94 -11.09 10.41
C PHE A 351 -15.26 -11.92 11.66
N GLU A 352 -15.54 -13.22 11.53
CA GLU A 352 -15.87 -14.06 12.68
C GLU A 352 -14.69 -14.23 13.63
N LEU A 353 -13.45 -14.33 13.12
CA LEU A 353 -12.25 -14.38 13.95
C LEU A 353 -12.03 -13.07 14.71
N PHE A 354 -12.16 -11.91 14.04
CA PHE A 354 -12.07 -10.61 14.71
C PHE A 354 -13.18 -10.43 15.76
N ARG A 355 -14.40 -10.92 15.47
CA ARG A 355 -15.52 -10.90 16.41
C ARG A 355 -15.21 -11.70 17.67
N GLN A 356 -14.62 -12.89 17.55
CA GLN A 356 -14.21 -13.70 18.71
C GLN A 356 -13.20 -12.99 19.61
N LYS A 357 -12.41 -12.08 19.05
CA LYS A 357 -11.39 -11.29 19.76
C LYS A 357 -11.84 -9.86 20.11
N ASN A 358 -13.11 -9.52 19.87
CA ASN A 358 -13.66 -8.18 20.04
C ASN A 358 -12.88 -7.09 19.26
N ASN A 359 -12.22 -7.46 18.16
CA ASN A 359 -11.49 -6.55 17.30
C ASN A 359 -12.46 -5.82 16.36
N SER A 360 -13.09 -4.75 16.88
CA SER A 360 -14.08 -3.97 16.16
C SER A 360 -13.51 -3.36 14.87
N ARG A 361 -12.24 -2.96 14.85
CA ARG A 361 -11.59 -2.41 13.66
C ARG A 361 -11.51 -3.47 12.55
N GLY A 362 -10.99 -4.65 12.86
CA GLY A 362 -10.89 -5.76 11.90
C GLY A 362 -12.25 -6.21 11.38
N MET A 363 -13.27 -6.26 12.25
CA MET A 363 -14.64 -6.52 11.84
C MET A 363 -15.16 -5.49 10.83
N GLY A 364 -14.96 -4.20 11.10
CA GLY A 364 -15.39 -3.12 10.20
C GLY A 364 -14.70 -3.20 8.83
N LEU A 365 -13.41 -3.53 8.80
CA LEU A 365 -12.63 -3.72 7.58
C LEU A 365 -13.12 -4.89 6.74
N ALA A 366 -13.37 -6.04 7.37
CA ALA A 366 -13.93 -7.21 6.69
C ALA A 366 -15.27 -6.90 6.01
N LEU A 367 -16.15 -6.17 6.70
CA LEU A 367 -17.44 -5.74 6.16
C LEU A 367 -17.27 -4.70 5.04
N LEU A 368 -16.36 -3.74 5.19
CA LEU A 368 -16.05 -2.76 4.15
C LEU A 368 -15.64 -3.48 2.85
N HIS A 369 -14.66 -4.39 2.92
CA HIS A 369 -14.18 -5.11 1.74
C HIS A 369 -15.23 -6.04 1.12
N ALA A 370 -16.04 -6.72 1.94
CA ALA A 370 -17.18 -7.47 1.40
C ALA A 370 -18.16 -6.55 0.67
N GLY A 371 -18.45 -5.36 1.21
CA GLY A 371 -19.29 -4.35 0.57
C GLY A 371 -18.72 -3.85 -0.77
N GLU A 372 -17.40 -3.67 -0.86
CA GLU A 372 -16.70 -3.31 -2.11
C GLU A 372 -16.95 -4.36 -3.20
N VAL A 373 -16.78 -5.64 -2.89
CA VAL A 373 -17.02 -6.74 -3.84
C VAL A 373 -18.46 -6.74 -4.37
N TYR A 374 -19.47 -6.54 -3.52
CA TYR A 374 -20.86 -6.46 -3.96
C TYR A 374 -21.12 -5.21 -4.81
N ALA A 375 -20.55 -4.06 -4.44
CA ALA A 375 -20.71 -2.81 -5.17
C ALA A 375 -20.12 -2.90 -6.59
N GLU A 376 -18.95 -3.53 -6.75
CA GLU A 376 -18.33 -3.73 -8.06
C GLU A 376 -19.17 -4.60 -9.00
N ARG A 377 -20.01 -5.47 -8.43
CA ARG A 377 -20.96 -6.29 -9.19
C ARG A 377 -22.33 -5.64 -9.36
N ALA A 378 -22.47 -4.35 -9.02
CA ALA A 378 -23.72 -3.60 -9.01
C ALA A 378 -24.82 -4.22 -8.12
N LEU A 379 -24.44 -5.05 -7.13
CA LEU A 379 -25.33 -5.63 -6.13
C LEU A 379 -25.50 -4.64 -4.97
N TYR A 380 -26.13 -3.49 -5.27
CA TYR A 380 -26.15 -2.34 -4.38
C TYR A 380 -26.92 -2.55 -3.07
N LYS A 381 -27.91 -3.45 -3.06
CA LYS A 381 -28.65 -3.83 -1.85
C LYS A 381 -27.73 -4.51 -0.83
N GLU A 382 -26.98 -5.50 -1.28
CA GLU A 382 -26.02 -6.25 -0.50
C GLU A 382 -24.87 -5.34 -0.07
N ALA A 383 -24.31 -4.57 -0.99
CA ALA A 383 -23.26 -3.59 -0.68
C ALA A 383 -23.69 -2.61 0.42
N THR A 384 -24.91 -2.06 0.32
CA THR A 384 -25.47 -1.14 1.33
C THR A 384 -25.57 -1.82 2.71
N LYS A 385 -25.98 -3.09 2.77
CA LYS A 385 -26.04 -3.85 4.03
C LYS A 385 -24.66 -3.93 4.70
N TYR A 386 -23.63 -4.28 3.95
CA TYR A 386 -22.26 -4.40 4.46
C TYR A 386 -21.68 -3.05 4.88
N TYR A 387 -21.81 -2.03 4.03
CA TYR A 387 -21.34 -0.67 4.35
C TYR A 387 -22.07 -0.07 5.55
N PHE A 388 -23.38 -0.27 5.69
CA PHE A 388 -24.11 0.23 6.85
C PHE A 388 -23.66 -0.43 8.15
N ALA A 389 -23.39 -1.75 8.13
CA ALA A 389 -22.83 -2.47 9.26
C ALA A 389 -21.40 -1.99 9.60
N ALA A 390 -20.54 -1.81 8.60
CA ALA A 390 -19.20 -1.26 8.77
C ALA A 390 -19.23 0.16 9.37
N LYS A 391 -20.11 1.02 8.85
CA LYS A 391 -20.31 2.39 9.37
C LYS A 391 -20.68 2.39 10.84
N ASN A 392 -21.66 1.56 11.24
CA ASN A 392 -22.12 1.49 12.63
C ASN A 392 -21.01 1.02 13.60
N ILE A 393 -20.07 0.22 13.12
CA ILE A 393 -18.89 -0.19 13.88
C ILE A 393 -17.91 0.98 13.97
N PHE A 394 -17.51 1.57 12.85
CA PHE A 394 -16.58 2.70 12.80
C PHE A 394 -17.12 3.99 13.46
N GLU A 395 -18.42 4.12 13.70
CA GLU A 395 -18.98 5.25 14.44
C GLU A 395 -18.77 5.16 15.96
N ARG A 396 -18.40 3.98 16.48
CA ARG A 396 -18.16 3.76 17.91
C ARG A 396 -16.77 4.21 18.37
N PHE A 397 -15.86 4.48 17.45
CA PHE A 397 -14.48 4.87 17.73
C PHE A 397 -13.98 5.82 16.64
N ASP A 398 -13.11 6.78 16.98
CA ASP A 398 -12.59 7.74 15.98
C ASP A 398 -11.72 7.00 14.94
N ASN A 399 -12.28 6.78 13.75
CA ASN A 399 -11.66 5.96 12.73
C ASN A 399 -11.78 6.58 11.32
N PRO A 400 -10.67 6.69 10.56
CA PRO A 400 -10.69 7.28 9.22
C PRO A 400 -11.60 6.55 8.21
N TYR A 401 -11.79 5.24 8.38
CA TYR A 401 -12.64 4.41 7.51
C TYR A 401 -14.10 4.83 7.52
N ARG A 402 -14.54 5.55 8.55
CA ARG A 402 -15.89 6.10 8.63
C ARG A 402 -16.21 6.95 7.41
N GLU A 403 -15.31 7.83 7.00
CA GLU A 403 -15.54 8.73 5.87
C GLU A 403 -15.51 7.98 4.54
N ILE A 404 -14.70 6.94 4.43
CA ILE A 404 -14.65 6.07 3.23
C ILE A 404 -15.98 5.35 3.04
N VAL A 405 -16.48 4.71 4.10
CA VAL A 405 -17.78 4.03 4.06
C VAL A 405 -18.91 5.01 3.73
N LYS A 406 -18.89 6.23 4.28
CA LYS A 406 -19.87 7.28 3.93
C LYS A 406 -19.82 7.66 2.46
N ARG A 407 -18.63 7.80 1.86
CA ARG A 407 -18.50 8.06 0.42
C ARG A 407 -19.08 6.93 -0.42
N HIS A 408 -18.80 5.67 -0.07
CA HIS A 408 -19.38 4.53 -0.78
C HIS A 408 -20.90 4.51 -0.69
N LEU A 409 -21.48 4.78 0.49
CA LEU A 409 -22.92 4.87 0.66
C LEU A 409 -23.53 6.02 -0.16
N ALA A 410 -22.89 7.19 -0.19
CA ALA A 410 -23.34 8.33 -0.99
C ALA A 410 -23.25 8.05 -2.50
N GLU A 411 -22.24 7.31 -2.93
CA GLU A 411 -22.12 6.89 -4.33
C GLU A 411 -23.22 5.90 -4.72
N ILE A 412 -23.54 4.95 -3.85
CA ILE A 412 -24.70 4.07 -4.06
C ILE A 412 -25.99 4.88 -4.15
N GLU A 413 -26.24 5.81 -3.21
CA GLU A 413 -27.41 6.69 -3.23
C GLU A 413 -27.53 7.46 -4.55
N ARG A 414 -26.40 7.94 -5.08
CA ARG A 414 -26.34 8.64 -6.37
C ARG A 414 -26.70 7.72 -7.54
N ILE A 415 -26.32 6.45 -7.50
CA ILE A 415 -26.54 5.48 -8.58
C ILE A 415 -27.98 4.98 -8.61
N ILE A 416 -28.52 4.53 -7.47
CA ILE A 416 -29.88 3.94 -7.40
C ILE A 416 -30.97 4.99 -7.15
N GLY A 417 -30.57 6.21 -6.79
CA GLY A 417 -31.47 7.31 -6.47
C GLY A 417 -31.94 7.30 -5.02
N LYS A 418 -32.19 8.52 -4.50
CA LYS A 418 -32.50 8.78 -3.09
C LYS A 418 -33.69 7.95 -2.56
N SER A 419 -34.78 7.84 -3.32
CA SER A 419 -35.98 7.12 -2.86
C SER A 419 -35.74 5.62 -2.67
N GLU A 420 -34.99 4.98 -3.58
CA GLU A 420 -34.67 3.56 -3.47
C GLU A 420 -33.66 3.31 -2.35
N TYR A 421 -32.65 4.17 -2.25
CA TYR A 421 -31.68 4.14 -1.16
C TYR A 421 -32.33 4.29 0.22
N GLU A 422 -33.26 5.24 0.39
CA GLU A 422 -33.99 5.42 1.65
C GLU A 422 -34.77 4.17 2.06
N LYS A 423 -35.42 3.47 1.10
CA LYS A 423 -36.10 2.19 1.36
C LYS A 423 -35.12 1.11 1.82
N LEU A 424 -33.95 1.01 1.18
CA LEU A 424 -32.90 0.05 1.57
C LEU A 424 -32.41 0.31 3.00
N VAL A 425 -32.10 1.57 3.32
CA VAL A 425 -31.60 1.95 4.64
C VAL A 425 -32.68 1.78 5.71
N GLN A 426 -33.94 2.09 5.42
CA GLN A 426 -35.05 1.92 6.37
C GLN A 426 -35.22 0.46 6.80
N GLY A 427 -35.03 -0.50 5.89
CA GLY A 427 -35.04 -1.93 6.21
C GLY A 427 -33.82 -2.44 6.99
N LEU A 428 -32.75 -1.64 7.09
CA LEU A 428 -31.50 -1.98 7.78
C LEU A 428 -31.37 -1.32 9.17
N ARG A 429 -32.23 -0.33 9.48
CA ARG A 429 -32.26 0.27 10.82
C ARG A 429 -32.79 -0.77 11.82
N PRO A 430 -32.15 -0.94 12.99
CA PRO A 430 -32.74 -1.74 14.06
C PRO A 430 -34.10 -1.13 14.42
N ALA A 431 -35.10 -1.98 14.71
CA ALA A 431 -36.44 -1.58 15.13
C ALA A 431 -36.41 -0.93 16.54
N SER A 432 -35.76 0.23 16.69
CA SER A 432 -35.83 1.04 17.89
C SER A 432 -36.99 2.02 17.75
N GLY A 433 -38.19 1.56 18.10
CA GLY A 433 -39.41 2.35 17.93
C GLY A 433 -40.69 1.83 18.62
N GLN A 434 -40.67 0.70 19.33
CA GLN A 434 -41.70 0.43 20.33
C GLN A 434 -41.18 0.94 21.69
N LYS A 435 -41.46 2.21 21.98
CA LYS A 435 -41.54 2.66 23.37
C LYS A 435 -42.55 1.75 24.05
N ASN A 436 -42.09 0.94 25.01
CA ASN A 436 -42.97 0.35 26.00
C ASN A 436 -43.71 1.49 26.69
N SER A 437 -44.93 1.77 26.23
CA SER A 437 -45.96 2.43 27.01
C SER A 437 -46.42 1.46 28.08
N ALA A 438 -45.55 1.17 29.05
CA ALA A 438 -45.97 0.62 30.32
C ALA A 438 -46.23 1.82 31.22
N ALA A 439 -47.51 2.04 31.48
CA ALA A 439 -48.04 3.09 32.31
C ALA A 439 -47.34 3.13 33.67
N SER A 440 -46.87 4.32 34.05
CA SER A 440 -46.63 4.67 35.44
C SER A 440 -47.99 4.73 36.15
N PRO A 441 -48.23 3.99 37.23
CA PRO A 441 -49.26 4.36 38.19
C PRO A 441 -48.67 5.45 39.08
N THR A 442 -49.22 6.65 38.96
CA THR A 442 -49.06 7.74 39.92
C THR A 442 -49.74 7.41 41.25
N ALA A 443 -49.10 7.92 42.30
CA ALA A 443 -49.68 8.58 43.48
C ALA A 443 -49.84 7.77 44.78
N SER A 444 -49.28 8.39 45.84
CA SER A 444 -49.72 8.46 47.25
C SER A 444 -49.99 7.15 47.99
N SER A 445 -49.43 6.90 49.17
CA SER A 445 -49.19 7.78 50.32
C SER A 445 -48.01 7.28 51.13
#